data_AF-A1B170-F1
#
_entry.id   AF-A1B170-F1
#
_cell.length_a   1.000
_cell.length_b   1.000
_cell.length_c   1.000
_cell.angle_alpha   90.00
_cell.angle_beta   90.00
_cell.angle_gamma   90.00
#
_symmetry.space_group_name_H-M   'P 1'
#
loop_
_entity.id
_entity.type
_entity.pdbx_description
1 polymer ?
#
loop_
_entity_poly.entity_id
_entity_poly.type
_entity_poly.pdbx_seq_one_letter_code
_entity_poly.pdbx_strand_id
1 'polypeptide(L)'
;MLAADPDIVIVGDPAHVARLDEDANLSQLRAGQEGRILVAPMGAHIRANRAVEQPLTVLWAASHFHPGLFPEAELIATVRDFCKSFFGTELDDGQIRTILGGRV
;
A
#
# COMPACT_ATOMS: atom_id res chain seq x y z
N MET A 1 3.86 3.27 19.83
CA MET A 1 3.42 2.07 19.08
C MET A 1 2.90 1.00 20.02
N LEU A 2 3.71 0.45 20.94
CA LEU A 2 3.28 -0.63 21.85
C LEU A 2 1.97 -0.36 22.62
N ALA A 3 1.82 0.80 23.26
CA ALA A 3 0.60 1.12 24.00
C ALA A 3 -0.62 1.43 23.10
N ALA A 4 -0.39 1.75 21.83
CA ALA A 4 -1.45 2.05 20.86
C ALA A 4 -1.88 0.82 20.04
N ASP A 5 -0.99 -0.19 19.96
CA ASP A 5 -1.17 -1.49 19.31
C ASP A 5 -2.02 -1.47 18.02
N PRO A 6 -1.51 -0.80 16.97
CA PRO A 6 -2.28 -0.61 15.74
C PRO A 6 -2.55 -1.95 15.05
N ASP A 7 -3.74 -2.09 14.46
CA ASP A 7 -4.11 -3.28 13.68
C ASP A 7 -3.40 -3.33 12.32
N ILE A 8 -2.98 -2.17 11.78
CA ILE A 8 -2.28 -2.04 10.49
C ILE A 8 -1.18 -0.99 10.63
N VAL A 9 0.00 -1.28 10.10
CA VAL A 9 1.13 -0.34 10.00
C VAL A 9 1.44 -0.12 8.53
N ILE A 10 1.50 1.14 8.10
CA ILE A 10 1.94 1.51 6.75
C ILE A 10 3.34 2.10 6.84
N VAL A 11 4.28 1.54 6.08
CA VAL A 11 5.63 2.08 5.92
C VAL A 11 5.83 2.62 4.51
N GLY A 12 6.64 3.66 4.39
CA GLY A 12 7.09 4.13 3.09
C GLY A 12 8.12 3.18 2.49
N ASP A 13 9.09 2.69 3.27
CA ASP A 13 10.25 1.95 2.77
C ASP A 13 10.17 0.45 3.07
N PRO A 14 10.32 -0.46 2.07
CA PRO A 14 10.54 -1.89 2.31
C PRO A 14 11.66 -2.16 3.31
N ALA A 15 12.72 -1.35 3.33
CA ALA A 15 13.79 -1.50 4.31
C ALA A 15 13.31 -1.29 5.75
N HIS A 16 12.22 -0.54 5.97
CA HIS A 16 11.60 -0.41 7.29
C HIS A 16 10.83 -1.66 7.70
N VAL A 17 10.39 -2.51 6.76
CA VAL A 17 9.77 -3.81 7.09
C VAL A 17 10.81 -4.72 7.74
N ALA A 18 12.00 -4.85 7.14
CA ALA A 18 13.08 -5.65 7.71
C ALA A 18 13.48 -5.17 9.13
N ARG A 19 13.49 -3.85 9.35
CA ARG A 19 13.77 -3.26 10.67
C ARG A 19 12.63 -3.50 11.68
N LEU A 20 11.40 -3.68 11.24
CA LEU A 20 10.26 -4.03 12.10
C LEU A 20 10.38 -5.48 12.58
N ASP A 21 10.86 -6.38 11.72
CA ASP A 21 11.11 -7.78 12.06
C ASP A 21 12.29 -7.96 13.04
N GLU A 22 13.32 -7.11 12.92
CA GLU A 22 14.50 -7.11 13.80
C GLU A 22 14.25 -6.48 15.18
N ASP A 23 13.21 -5.66 15.33
CA ASP A 23 12.88 -4.99 16.59
C ASP A 23 12.00 -5.88 17.48
N ALA A 24 12.56 -6.35 18.60
CA ALA A 24 11.90 -7.24 19.55
C ALA A 24 10.62 -6.64 20.18
N ASN A 25 10.45 -5.32 20.15
CA ASN A 25 9.24 -4.66 20.62
C ASN A 25 8.19 -4.53 19.51
N LEU A 26 8.62 -4.29 18.27
CA LEU A 26 7.69 -4.08 17.15
C LEU A 26 7.16 -5.41 16.58
N SER A 27 7.95 -6.48 16.67
CA SER A 27 7.51 -7.86 16.39
C SER A 27 6.39 -8.37 17.32
N GLN A 28 6.18 -7.72 18.47
CA GLN A 28 5.09 -8.04 19.40
C GLN A 28 3.76 -7.39 19.02
N LEU A 29 3.75 -6.48 18.04
CA LEU A 29 2.52 -5.82 17.60
C LEU A 29 1.64 -6.81 16.83
N ARG A 30 0.32 -6.71 17.02
CA ARG A 30 -0.64 -7.53 16.27
C ARG A 30 -0.48 -7.37 14.76
N ALA A 31 -0.21 -6.14 14.30
CA ALA A 31 0.06 -5.89 12.88
C ALA A 31 1.24 -6.69 12.32
N GLY A 32 2.31 -6.92 13.10
CA GLY A 32 3.43 -7.76 12.67
C GLY A 32 3.06 -9.24 12.61
N GLN A 33 2.38 -9.72 13.64
CA GLN A 33 1.96 -11.13 13.76
C GLN A 33 0.92 -11.53 12.71
N GLU A 34 0.03 -10.61 12.32
CA GLU A 34 -1.03 -10.84 11.34
C GLU A 34 -0.62 -10.51 9.90
N GLY A 35 0.66 -10.13 9.65
CA GLY A 35 1.14 -9.78 8.32
C GLY A 35 0.54 -8.49 7.76
N ARG A 36 0.16 -7.56 8.64
CA ARG A 36 -0.48 -6.26 8.34
C ARG A 36 0.50 -5.10 8.41
N ILE A 37 1.75 -5.36 8.07
CA ILE A 37 2.76 -4.35 7.76
C ILE A 37 2.74 -4.13 6.25
N LEU A 38 2.17 -3.01 5.82
CA LEU A 38 1.97 -2.67 4.42
C LEU A 38 3.03 -1.69 3.94
N VAL A 39 3.59 -1.93 2.75
CA VAL A 39 4.45 -0.95 2.08
C VAL A 39 3.57 -0.11 1.16
N ALA A 40 3.59 1.21 1.35
CA ALA A 40 2.86 2.13 0.49
C ALA A 40 3.30 1.95 -0.98
N PRO A 41 2.35 1.89 -1.93
CA PRO A 41 2.65 1.61 -3.32
C PRO A 41 3.54 2.69 -3.94
N MET A 42 4.36 2.28 -4.90
CA MET A 42 5.26 3.15 -5.66
C MET A 42 4.87 3.12 -7.14
N GLY A 43 4.34 4.22 -7.65
CA GLY A 43 4.10 4.41 -9.08
C GLY A 43 5.30 5.07 -9.77
N ALA A 44 5.05 6.11 -10.57
CA ALA A 44 6.09 6.81 -11.34
C ALA A 44 6.93 7.80 -10.51
N HIS A 45 6.49 8.18 -9.30
CA HIS A 45 7.15 9.20 -8.48
C HIS A 45 7.58 8.69 -7.10
N ILE A 46 8.59 9.35 -6.52
CA ILE A 46 9.12 9.03 -5.19
C ILE A 46 8.02 9.23 -4.14
N ARG A 47 7.94 8.24 -3.26
CA ARG A 47 6.91 7.96 -2.26
C ARG A 47 6.37 9.14 -1.45
N ALA A 48 5.05 9.07 -1.21
CA ALA A 48 4.30 9.76 -0.17
C ALA A 48 4.45 11.29 -0.11
N ASN A 49 4.93 11.93 -1.17
CA ASN A 49 4.98 13.38 -1.26
C ASN A 49 4.29 13.86 -2.54
N ARG A 50 3.18 14.60 -2.37
CA ARG A 50 2.48 15.46 -3.35
C ARG A 50 2.70 15.07 -4.83
N ALA A 51 2.36 13.83 -5.19
CA ALA A 51 2.33 13.37 -6.57
C ALA A 51 0.88 13.19 -7.00
N VAL A 52 0.64 13.22 -8.32
CA VAL A 52 -0.71 13.03 -8.92
C VAL A 52 -1.36 11.71 -8.49
N GLU A 53 -0.57 10.75 -8.02
CA GLU A 53 -0.96 9.42 -7.56
C GLU A 53 -1.51 9.40 -6.10
N GLN A 54 -1.46 10.51 -5.38
CA GLN A 54 -1.90 10.57 -3.97
C GLN A 54 -3.35 10.09 -3.72
N PRO A 55 -4.35 10.37 -4.60
CA PRO A 55 -5.69 9.79 -4.46
C PRO A 55 -5.69 8.26 -4.52
N LEU A 56 -4.82 7.66 -5.34
CA LEU A 56 -4.70 6.20 -5.43
C LEU A 56 -4.11 5.61 -4.15
N THR A 57 -3.16 6.29 -3.50
CA THR A 57 -2.64 5.85 -2.20
C THR A 57 -3.73 5.85 -1.11
N VAL A 58 -4.64 6.83 -1.12
CA VAL A 58 -5.77 6.88 -0.17
C VAL A 58 -6.73 5.72 -0.42
N LEU A 59 -7.10 5.46 -1.68
CA LEU A 59 -7.97 4.34 -2.04
C LEU A 59 -7.33 2.98 -1.74
N TRP A 60 -6.03 2.83 -1.97
CA TRP A 60 -5.28 1.64 -1.56
C TRP A 60 -5.30 1.43 -0.06
N ALA A 61 -5.06 2.47 0.74
CA ALA A 61 -5.14 2.34 2.20
C ALA A 61 -6.57 1.94 2.63
N ALA A 62 -7.59 2.56 2.03
CA ALA A 62 -9.00 2.24 2.31
C ALA A 62 -9.36 0.79 1.97
N SER A 63 -8.82 0.22 0.88
CA SER A 63 -9.06 -1.19 0.53
C SER A 63 -8.46 -2.17 1.53
N HIS A 64 -7.33 -1.82 2.16
CA HIS A 64 -6.74 -2.62 3.24
C HIS A 64 -7.50 -2.46 4.57
N PHE A 65 -7.96 -1.25 4.87
CA PHE A 65 -8.66 -0.96 6.14
C PHE A 65 -10.08 -1.51 6.15
N HIS A 66 -10.77 -1.43 5.01
CA HIS A 66 -12.19 -1.75 4.88
C HIS A 66 -12.47 -2.48 3.56
N PRO A 67 -11.98 -3.71 3.36
CA PRO A 67 -12.11 -4.43 2.09
C PRO A 67 -13.57 -4.70 1.67
N GLY A 68 -14.52 -4.73 2.62
CA GLY A 68 -15.95 -4.85 2.33
C GLY A 68 -16.59 -3.55 1.79
N LEU A 69 -15.99 -2.39 2.05
CA LEU A 69 -16.44 -1.08 1.54
C LEU A 69 -15.61 -0.62 0.33
N PHE A 70 -14.36 -1.06 0.24
CA PHE A 70 -13.42 -0.71 -0.83
C PHE A 70 -12.79 -2.00 -1.39
N PRO A 71 -13.50 -2.74 -2.27
CA PRO A 71 -13.00 -3.99 -2.82
C PRO A 71 -11.74 -3.78 -3.67
N GLU A 72 -10.79 -4.72 -3.61
CA GLU A 72 -9.55 -4.66 -4.42
C GLU A 72 -9.83 -4.58 -5.93
N ALA A 73 -10.89 -5.24 -6.40
CA ALA A 73 -11.29 -5.20 -7.80
C ALA A 73 -11.62 -3.77 -8.29
N GLU A 74 -12.27 -2.96 -7.44
CA GLU A 74 -12.59 -1.57 -7.75
C GLU A 74 -11.33 -0.68 -7.73
N LEU A 75 -10.40 -0.96 -6.81
CA LEU A 75 -9.10 -0.29 -6.79
C LEU A 75 -8.31 -0.59 -8.08
N ILE A 76 -8.25 -1.85 -8.53
CA ILE A 76 -7.57 -2.25 -9.77
C ILE A 76 -8.17 -1.52 -10.97
N ALA A 77 -9.50 -1.48 -11.07
CA ALA A 77 -10.19 -0.75 -12.13
C ALA A 77 -9.85 0.75 -12.09
N THR A 78 -9.84 1.36 -10.90
CA THR A 78 -9.51 2.78 -10.73
C THR A 78 -8.08 3.10 -11.16
N VAL A 79 -7.10 2.27 -10.78
CA VAL A 79 -5.69 2.46 -11.19
C VAL A 79 -5.53 2.32 -12.70
N ARG A 80 -6.18 1.32 -13.30
CA ARG A 80 -6.20 1.11 -14.75
C ARG A 80 -6.69 2.36 -15.48
N ASP A 81 -7.85 2.87 -15.06
CA ASP A 81 -8.49 4.03 -15.69
C ASP A 81 -7.67 5.30 -15.49
N PHE A 82 -7.05 5.47 -14.31
CA PHE A 82 -6.15 6.57 -14.02
C PHE A 82 -4.92 6.55 -14.93
N CYS A 83 -4.22 5.41 -15.02
CA CYS A 83 -3.04 5.28 -15.87
C CYS A 83 -3.36 5.49 -17.35
N LYS A 84 -4.51 5.00 -17.82
CA LYS A 84 -4.97 5.23 -19.18
C LYS A 84 -5.30 6.70 -19.44
N SER A 85 -6.02 7.35 -18.53
CA SER A 85 -6.53 8.71 -18.72
C SER A 85 -5.45 9.79 -18.60
N PHE A 86 -4.54 9.64 -17.64
CA PHE A 86 -3.53 10.66 -17.34
C PHE A 86 -2.18 10.39 -17.99
N PHE A 87 -1.84 9.13 -18.27
CA PHE A 87 -0.54 8.74 -18.83
C PHE A 87 -0.63 8.00 -20.16
N GLY A 88 -1.84 7.77 -20.71
CA GLY A 88 -2.03 7.02 -21.95
C GLY A 88 -1.51 5.57 -21.89
N THR A 89 -1.32 5.03 -20.67
CA THR A 89 -0.69 3.73 -20.46
C THR A 89 -1.76 2.68 -20.15
N GLU A 90 -1.80 1.61 -20.93
CA GLU A 90 -2.63 0.44 -20.64
C GLU A 90 -1.82 -0.57 -19.82
N LEU A 91 -2.29 -0.86 -18.61
CA LEU A 91 -1.67 -1.82 -17.71
C LEU A 91 -2.57 -3.04 -17.57
N ASP A 92 -2.04 -4.24 -17.55
CA ASP A 92 -2.79 -5.43 -17.17
C ASP A 92 -2.97 -5.56 -15.65
N ASP A 93 -3.84 -6.49 -15.24
CA ASP A 93 -4.15 -6.74 -13.83
C ASP A 93 -2.92 -7.16 -13.01
N GLY A 94 -1.96 -7.87 -13.62
CA GLY A 94 -0.73 -8.29 -12.97
C GLY A 94 0.20 -7.11 -12.70
N GLN A 95 0.38 -6.24 -13.70
CA GLN A 95 1.16 -5.01 -13.58
C GLN A 95 0.61 -4.08 -12.49
N ILE A 96 -0.72 -3.92 -12.44
CA ILE A 96 -1.37 -3.11 -11.41
C ILE A 96 -1.15 -3.72 -10.02
N ARG A 97 -1.26 -5.03 -9.86
CA ARG A 97 -0.97 -5.70 -8.58
C ARG A 97 0.48 -5.53 -8.14
N THR A 98 1.44 -5.53 -9.07
CA THR A 98 2.84 -5.24 -8.75
C THR A 98 2.99 -3.83 -8.18
N ILE A 99 2.37 -2.82 -8.81
CA ILE A 99 2.38 -1.43 -8.35
C ILE A 99 1.75 -1.32 -6.95
N LEU A 100 0.60 -1.98 -6.72
CA LEU A 100 -0.14 -1.95 -5.46
C LEU A 100 0.51 -2.76 -4.33
N GLY A 101 1.30 -3.79 -4.69
CA GLY A 101 1.97 -4.68 -3.75
C GLY A 101 3.29 -4.14 -3.19
N GLY A 102 3.75 -2.98 -3.65
CA GLY A 102 4.97 -2.32 -3.14
C GLY A 102 6.26 -3.13 -3.38
N ARG A 103 6.24 -4.13 -4.26
CA ARG A 103 7.43 -4.86 -4.73
C ARG A 103 7.74 -4.44 -6.16
N VAL A 104 8.89 -3.78 -6.34
CA VAL A 104 9.58 -3.68 -7.64
C VAL A 104 10.78 -4.61 -7.56
#